data_AF-A0A6A6WEU9-F1
#
_entry.id   AF-A0A6A6WEU9-F1
#
_cell.length_a   1.000
_cell.length_b   1.000
_cell.length_c   1.000
_cell.angle_alpha   90.00
_cell.angle_beta   90.00
_cell.angle_gamma   90.00
#
_symmetry.space_group_name_H-M   'P 1'
#
loop_
_entity.id
_entity.type
_entity.pdbx_description
1 polymer ?
#
loop_
_entity_poly.entity_id
_entity_poly.type
_entity_poly.pdbx_seq_one_letter_code
_entity_poly.pdbx_strand_id
1 'polypeptide(L)'
;MALAAYRHVLRSAMIAFKNDTTMLSAARNQARTAFESNRHLSPGTPEFAEQVEHAEGVAQILRQNVVQGKQEEDGRYKLGIHEHTERGDNESIKMPRVQDVKMPRGKTNRPQTNLSGKPSFS
;
A
#
# COMPACT_ATOMS: atom_id res chain seq x y z
N MET A 1 15.56 -18.16 12.84
CA MET A 1 14.80 -17.56 11.73
C MET A 1 13.53 -16.89 12.23
N ALA A 2 12.51 -17.62 12.72
CA ALA A 2 11.27 -17.01 13.23
C ALA A 2 11.45 -15.94 14.34
N LEU A 3 12.31 -16.19 15.33
CA LEU A 3 12.58 -15.19 16.39
C LEU A 3 13.23 -13.90 15.84
N ALA A 4 14.02 -13.99 14.77
CA ALA A 4 14.61 -12.82 14.15
C ALA A 4 13.53 -12.00 13.44
N ALA A 5 12.70 -12.64 12.62
CA ALA A 5 11.56 -12.02 11.94
C ALA A 5 10.60 -11.36 12.94
N TYR A 6 10.28 -12.03 14.05
CA TYR A 6 9.46 -11.42 15.12
C TYR A 6 10.07 -10.11 15.65
N ARG A 7 11.38 -10.11 15.95
CA ARG A 7 12.08 -8.90 16.39
C ARG A 7 12.10 -7.82 15.32
N HIS A 8 12.19 -8.19 14.03
CA HIS A 8 12.12 -7.23 12.93
C HIS A 8 10.76 -6.53 12.90
N VAL A 9 9.66 -7.29 12.98
CA VAL A 9 8.30 -6.71 13.06
C VAL A 9 8.18 -5.75 14.24
N LEU A 10 8.63 -6.15 15.45
CA LEU A 10 8.54 -5.28 16.63
C LEU A 10 9.36 -4.00 16.50
N ARG A 11 10.57 -4.07 15.91
CA ARG A 11 11.39 -2.89 15.68
C ARG A 11 10.79 -1.98 14.62
N SER A 12 10.30 -2.52 13.51
CA SER A 12 9.65 -1.74 12.46
C SER A 12 8.39 -1.05 13.00
N ALA A 13 7.57 -1.75 13.79
CA ALA A 13 6.41 -1.15 14.45
C ALA A 13 6.81 -0.01 15.40
N MET A 14 7.90 -0.16 16.17
CA MET A 14 8.41 0.93 17.01
C MET A 14 8.83 2.17 16.21
N ILE A 15 9.44 1.97 15.05
CA ILE A 15 9.86 3.08 14.18
C ILE A 15 8.63 3.76 13.58
N ALA A 16 7.72 2.98 12.99
CA ALA A 16 6.51 3.47 12.35
C ALA A 16 5.58 4.21 13.32
N PHE A 17 5.40 3.67 14.53
CA PHE A 17 4.42 4.15 15.51
C PHE A 17 5.05 4.83 16.72
N LYS A 18 6.28 5.36 16.61
CA LYS A 18 7.05 5.92 17.73
C LYS A 18 6.27 6.90 18.61
N ASN A 19 5.37 7.67 18.00
CA ASN A 19 4.60 8.72 18.66
C ASN A 19 3.13 8.38 18.88
N ASP A 20 2.72 7.17 18.52
CA ASP A 20 1.36 6.67 18.67
C ASP A 20 1.41 5.39 19.49
N THR A 21 1.41 5.58 20.81
CA THR A 21 1.55 4.49 21.77
C THR A 21 0.41 3.49 21.68
N THR A 22 -0.79 3.94 21.29
CA THR A 22 -1.98 3.11 21.12
C THR A 22 -1.80 2.17 19.93
N MET A 23 -1.45 2.70 18.76
CA MET A 23 -1.15 1.87 17.58
C MET A 23 0.07 0.98 17.78
N LEU A 24 1.10 1.49 18.46
CA LEU A 24 2.27 0.68 18.79
C LEU A 24 1.91 -0.52 19.68
N SER A 25 1.08 -0.32 20.70
CA SER A 25 0.61 -1.39 21.58
C SER A 25 -0.22 -2.42 20.80
N ALA A 26 -1.17 -1.96 19.99
CA ALA A 26 -2.00 -2.83 19.16
C ALA A 26 -1.17 -3.65 18.16
N ALA A 27 -0.21 -3.03 17.47
CA ALA A 27 0.69 -3.71 16.53
C ALA A 27 1.53 -4.80 17.21
N ARG A 28 2.05 -4.53 18.42
CA ARG A 28 2.81 -5.51 19.20
C ARG A 28 1.94 -6.70 19.62
N ASN A 29 0.72 -6.44 20.07
CA ASN A 29 -0.23 -7.49 20.44
C ASN A 29 -0.59 -8.35 19.23
N GLN A 30 -0.87 -7.73 18.07
CA GLN A 30 -1.17 -8.46 16.84
C GLN A 30 0.01 -9.34 16.39
N ALA A 31 1.23 -8.80 16.41
CA ALA A 31 2.43 -9.57 16.10
C ALA A 31 2.60 -10.76 17.06
N ARG A 32 2.36 -10.57 18.36
CA ARG A 32 2.40 -11.66 19.33
C ARG A 32 1.38 -12.74 19.01
N THR A 33 0.11 -12.36 18.84
CA THR A 33 -0.98 -13.30 18.52
C THR A 33 -0.69 -14.10 17.26
N ALA A 34 -0.20 -13.46 16.20
CA ALA A 34 0.12 -14.13 14.93
C ALA A 34 1.28 -15.14 15.06
N PHE A 35 2.29 -14.85 15.87
CA PHE A 35 3.38 -15.79 16.13
C PHE A 35 2.95 -16.93 17.07
N GLU A 36 2.07 -16.64 18.04
CA GLU A 36 1.51 -17.65 18.94
C GLU A 36 0.56 -18.61 18.21
N SER A 37 -0.28 -18.11 17.31
CA SER A 37 -1.19 -18.96 16.50
C SER A 37 -0.43 -19.94 15.61
N ASN A 38 0.74 -19.53 15.12
CA ASN A 38 1.60 -20.34 14.25
C ASN A 38 2.66 -21.15 15.01
N ARG A 39 2.63 -21.16 16.35
CA ARG A 39 3.65 -21.85 17.19
C ARG A 39 3.68 -23.37 16.99
N HIS A 40 2.62 -23.94 16.44
CA HIS A 40 2.51 -25.37 16.16
C HIS A 40 3.26 -25.79 14.88
N LEU A 41 3.64 -24.84 14.03
CA LEU A 41 4.37 -25.13 12.79
C LEU A 41 5.80 -25.61 13.10
N SER A 42 6.19 -26.71 12.48
CA SER A 42 7.51 -27.29 12.67
C SER A 42 8.55 -26.55 11.82
N PRO A 43 9.75 -26.27 12.36
CA PRO A 43 10.83 -25.71 11.56
C PRO A 43 11.16 -26.61 10.36
N GLY A 44 11.33 -26.00 9.19
CA GLY A 44 11.71 -26.71 7.96
C GLY A 44 10.56 -27.17 7.08
N THR A 45 9.30 -26.98 7.50
CA THR A 45 8.16 -27.14 6.58
C THR A 45 8.03 -25.91 5.66
N PRO A 46 7.46 -26.07 4.46
CA PRO A 46 7.19 -24.94 3.57
C PRO A 46 6.35 -23.85 4.25
N GLU A 47 5.32 -24.24 5.01
CA GLU A 47 4.42 -23.31 5.69
C GLU A 47 5.15 -22.47 6.75
N PHE A 48 6.12 -23.07 7.45
CA PHE A 48 6.96 -22.32 8.39
C PHE A 48 7.79 -21.27 7.67
N ALA A 49 8.39 -21.61 6.52
CA ALA A 49 9.18 -20.69 5.73
C ALA A 49 8.32 -19.52 5.19
N GLU A 50 7.13 -19.82 4.67
CA GLU A 50 6.17 -18.82 4.20
C GLU A 50 5.76 -17.85 5.31
N GLN A 51 5.50 -18.35 6.53
CA GLN A 51 5.14 -17.47 7.64
C GLN A 51 6.29 -16.58 8.11
N VAL A 52 7.53 -17.08 8.04
CA VAL A 52 8.72 -16.27 8.33
C VAL A 52 8.90 -15.19 7.26
N GLU A 53 8.75 -15.53 5.98
CA GLU A 53 8.84 -14.58 4.87
C GLU A 53 7.74 -13.51 4.95
N HIS A 54 6.50 -13.92 5.23
CA HIS A 54 5.39 -13.02 5.45
C HIS A 54 5.69 -12.02 6.59
N ALA A 55 6.24 -12.48 7.71
CA ALA A 55 6.62 -11.60 8.82
C ALA A 55 7.73 -10.60 8.43
N GLU A 56 8.72 -11.02 7.65
CA GLU A 56 9.75 -10.12 7.12
C GLU A 56 9.13 -9.08 6.16
N GLY A 57 8.21 -9.49 5.30
CA GLY A 57 7.46 -8.58 4.43
C GLY A 57 6.65 -7.54 5.21
N VAL A 58 5.96 -7.96 6.28
CA VAL A 58 5.28 -7.03 7.20
C VAL A 58 6.27 -6.06 7.83
N ALA A 59 7.42 -6.54 8.31
CA ALA A 59 8.45 -5.68 8.89
C ALA A 59 8.97 -4.65 7.88
N GLN A 60 9.13 -5.04 6.62
CA GLN A 60 9.53 -4.16 5.53
C GLN A 60 8.46 -3.09 5.26
N ILE A 61 7.19 -3.48 5.12
CA ILE A 61 6.08 -2.53 4.88
C ILE A 61 5.96 -1.52 6.02
N LEU A 62 5.99 -1.99 7.28
CA LEU A 62 5.92 -1.10 8.44
C LEU A 62 7.06 -0.08 8.44
N ARG A 63 8.27 -0.50 8.04
CA ARG A 63 9.42 0.39 8.02
C ARG A 63 9.40 1.32 6.82
N GLN A 64 9.07 0.84 5.63
CA GLN A 64 9.31 1.59 4.40
C GLN A 64 8.09 2.37 3.94
N ASN A 65 6.89 1.86 4.20
CA ASN A 65 5.66 2.35 3.57
C ASN A 65 4.68 3.01 4.56
N VAL A 66 4.83 2.76 5.86
CA VAL A 66 3.95 3.37 6.87
C VAL A 66 4.59 4.64 7.42
N VAL A 67 3.92 5.77 7.17
CA VAL A 67 4.27 7.07 7.76
C VAL A 67 3.11 7.60 8.60
N GLN A 68 3.43 8.17 9.76
CA GLN A 68 2.44 8.80 10.61
C GLN A 68 2.39 10.31 10.37
N GLY A 69 1.19 10.81 10.12
CA GLY A 69 0.89 12.25 10.14
C GLY A 69 0.56 12.71 11.54
N LYS A 70 1.20 13.80 11.99
CA LYS A 70 0.79 14.53 13.18
C LYS A 70 0.13 15.84 12.78
N GLN A 71 -1.04 16.12 13.32
CA GLN A 71 -1.68 17.42 13.15
C GLN A 71 -0.94 18.47 13.99
N GLU A 72 -0.56 19.57 13.36
CA GLU A 72 -0.03 20.78 14.01
C GLU A 72 -1.18 21.71 14.39
N GLU A 73 -0.90 22.68 15.28
CA GLU A 73 -1.87 23.66 15.79
C GLU A 73 -2.54 24.48 14.67
N ASP A 74 -1.81 24.70 13.57
CA ASP A 74 -2.30 25.41 12.38
C ASP A 74 -3.21 24.56 11.48
N GLY A 75 -3.56 23.33 11.88
CA GLY A 75 -4.37 22.39 11.10
C GLY A 75 -3.63 21.66 9.97
N ARG A 76 -2.32 21.90 9.81
CA ARG A 76 -1.46 21.17 8.86
C ARG A 76 -1.03 19.81 9.43
N TYR A 77 -0.73 18.85 8.56
CA TYR A 77 -0.20 17.55 8.99
C TYR A 77 1.28 17.42 8.61
N LYS A 78 2.11 17.11 9.61
CA LYS A 78 3.52 16.78 9.42
C LYS A 78 3.70 15.27 9.34
N LEU A 79 4.21 14.79 8.21
CA LEU A 79 4.52 13.37 8.02
C LEU A 79 5.89 13.04 8.61
N GLY A 80 5.96 12.01 9.43
CA GLY A 80 7.20 11.48 10.02
C GLY A 80 8.01 10.63 9.03
N ILE A 81 8.42 11.20 7.90
CA ILE A 81 9.28 10.53 6.93
C ILE A 81 10.67 10.33 7.54
N HIS A 82 11.19 9.11 7.56
CA HIS A 82 12.50 8.75 8.12
C HIS A 82 13.42 8.13 7.05
N GLU A 83 14.71 7.91 7.33
CA GLU A 83 15.69 7.51 6.29
C GLU A 83 15.33 6.21 5.54
N HIS A 84 14.67 5.28 6.24
CA HIS A 84 14.24 4.02 5.65
C HIS A 84 12.87 4.07 4.97
N THR A 85 12.16 5.20 4.99
CA THR A 85 10.90 5.33 4.26
C THR A 85 11.22 5.35 2.77
N GLU A 86 10.64 4.44 2.00
CA GLU A 86 10.81 4.45 0.55
C GLU A 86 10.11 5.68 -0.01
N ARG A 87 10.91 6.63 -0.50
CA ARG A 87 10.40 7.80 -1.19
C ARG A 87 10.27 7.40 -2.65
N GLY A 88 9.08 6.96 -3.04
CA GLY A 88 8.78 6.70 -4.44
C GLY A 88 9.14 7.93 -5.29
N ASP A 89 9.97 7.73 -6.29
CA ASP A 89 10.15 8.74 -7.33
C ASP A 89 8.88 8.73 -8.21
N ASN A 90 8.00 9.71 -7.95
CA ASN A 90 6.74 9.85 -8.68
C ASN A 90 6.95 10.19 -10.18
N GLU A 91 8.18 10.38 -10.66
CA GLU A 91 8.45 10.61 -12.09
C GLU A 91 8.02 9.44 -12.99
N SER A 92 8.13 8.19 -12.53
CA SER A 92 7.78 7.00 -13.34
C SER A 92 6.27 6.82 -13.60
N ILE A 93 5.41 7.43 -12.77
CA ILE A 93 3.94 7.38 -12.90
C ILE A 93 3.43 8.42 -13.92
N LYS A 94 4.23 9.46 -14.22
CA LYS A 94 3.84 10.54 -15.14
C LYS A 94 4.01 10.20 -16.62
N MET A 95 4.48 9.00 -16.97
CA MET A 95 4.44 8.58 -18.36
C MET A 95 3.01 8.16 -18.72
N PRO A 96 2.27 8.92 -19.56
CA PRO A 96 1.06 8.37 -20.14
C PRO A 96 1.47 7.08 -20.84
N ARG A 97 0.79 5.96 -20.55
CA ARG A 97 0.94 4.76 -21.38
C ARG A 97 0.51 5.17 -22.78
N VAL A 98 1.46 5.52 -23.63
CA VAL A 98 1.26 5.57 -25.07
C VAL A 98 1.16 4.10 -25.49
N GLN A 99 0.00 3.50 -25.23
CA GLN A 99 -0.41 2.36 -26.03
C GLN A 99 -0.68 2.96 -27.40
N ASP A 100 0.29 2.84 -28.29
CA ASP A 100 0.07 2.93 -29.73
C ASP A 100 -0.88 1.80 -30.11
N VAL A 101 -2.17 1.96 -29.81
CA VAL A 101 -3.22 1.14 -30.38
C VAL A 101 -3.30 1.58 -31.84
N LYS A 102 -2.56 0.87 -32.69
CA LYS A 102 -2.67 0.95 -34.14
C LYS A 102 -4.04 0.39 -34.53
N MET A 103 -5.09 1.20 -34.35
CA MET A 103 -6.44 0.92 -34.85
C MET A 103 -6.38 0.86 -36.38
N PRO A 104 -6.82 -0.22 -37.03
CA PRO A 104 -6.97 -0.22 -38.48
C PRO A 104 -8.03 0.82 -38.86
N ARG A 105 -7.71 1.72 -39.79
CA ARG A 105 -8.66 2.71 -40.34
C ARG A 105 -9.75 1.99 -41.13
N GLY A 106 -10.81 1.55 -40.44
CA GLY A 106 -12.08 1.20 -41.05
C GLY A 106 -12.77 2.48 -41.52
N LYS A 107 -13.08 2.58 -42.82
CA LYS A 107 -13.88 3.66 -43.38
C LYS A 107 -15.30 3.56 -42.81
N THR A 108 -15.65 4.41 -41.85
CA THR A 108 -17.03 4.51 -41.36
C THR A 108 -17.80 5.50 -42.24
N ASN A 109 -18.67 5.00 -43.11
CA ASN A 109 -19.76 5.79 -43.69
C ASN A 109 -20.70 6.23 -42.55
N ARG A 110 -20.75 7.53 -42.27
CA ARG A 110 -21.78 8.10 -41.39
C ARG A 110 -22.98 8.53 -42.24
N PRO A 111 -24.20 8.03 -41.99
CA PRO A 111 -25.39 8.59 -42.59
C PRO A 111 -25.65 9.99 -42.01
N GLN A 112 -25.93 10.97 -42.87
CA GLN A 112 -26.36 12.31 -42.46
C GLN A 112 -27.80 12.22 -41.93
N THR A 113 -28.00 12.51 -40.64
CA THR A 113 -29.34 12.75 -40.09
C THR A 113 -29.62 14.25 -40.17
N ASN A 114 -30.55 14.63 -41.06
CA ASN A 114 -31.03 15.99 -41.20
C ASN A 114 -31.75 16.45 -39.92
N LEU A 115 -31.34 17.61 -39.40
CA LEU A 115 -31.99 18.34 -38.32
C LEU A 115 -33.10 19.22 -38.90
N SER A 116 -34.36 18.82 -38.77
CA SER A 116 -35.50 19.75 -38.82
C SER A 116 -36.67 19.23 -37.98
N GLY A 117 -36.94 19.89 -36.86
CA GLY A 117 -38.10 19.59 -36.01
C GLY A 117 -38.08 20.41 -34.73
N LYS A 118 -38.72 21.58 -34.76
CA LYS A 118 -38.91 22.46 -33.59
C LYS A 118 -39.77 21.76 -32.52
N PRO A 119 -39.52 21.93 -31.22
CA PRO A 119 -40.40 21.41 -30.18
C PRO A 119 -41.60 22.34 -29.95
N SER A 120 -42.80 21.81 -30.10
CA SER A 120 -44.04 22.39 -29.56
C SER A 120 -44.21 21.91 -28.12
N PHE A 121 -44.20 22.84 -27.17
CA PHE A 121 -44.65 22.60 -25.80
C PHE A 121 -46.17 22.80 -25.72
N SER A 122 -46.86 21.86 -25.10
CA SER A 122 -48.23 21.95 -24.62
C SER A 122 -48.27 21.50 -23.16
#